data_AF-A0AB34X4K5-F1
#
_entry.id   AF-A0AB34X4K5-F1
#
_cell.length_a   1.000
_cell.length_b   1.000
_cell.length_c   1.000
_cell.angle_alpha   90.00
_cell.angle_beta   90.00
_cell.angle_gamma   90.00
#
_symmetry.space_group_name_H-M   'P 1'
#
loop_
_entity.id
_entity.type
_entity.pdbx_description
1 polymer ?
#
loop_
_entity_poly.entity_id
_entity_poly.type
_entity_poly.pdbx_seq_one_letter_code
_entity_poly.pdbx_strand_id
1 'polypeptide(L)'
;MGNNNDFENKHPRGKGGKFTKKYRAESGLTLGLDDSPSDLDTPKVFVDCVDCRRKGITTGKWVNLTGTEGLMPVDVCLDREHENLEVSDTDGELYIAPKTVEEASGWGKAYSTAKEDGNEKAFCAWINERGITDPSEALEFESRYQGEYDSWEDFASEYAYQSEGFDVLNRYFDYDSFSRDLKLNCEVEETSDGVIIRNFDDDPDGKVAVKADSFEDYARSVANETVIEAEDYNWLDAYCDYGKLGEDLKNDYSSAESENGVYIFRAYETLAYELKNDYTSAESDNGLYIFRDY
;
A
#
# COMPACT_ATOMS: atom_id res chain seq x y z
N MET A 1 -44.25 -49.98 -32.63
CA MET A 1 -44.96 -48.70 -32.44
C MET A 1 -44.06 -47.84 -31.58
N GLY A 2 -43.34 -46.91 -32.19
CA GLY A 2 -42.37 -46.05 -31.50
C GLY A 2 -43.10 -44.91 -30.78
N ASN A 3 -42.78 -44.74 -29.49
CA ASN A 3 -43.17 -43.55 -28.74
C ASN A 3 -42.38 -42.36 -29.30
N ASN A 4 -43.10 -41.44 -29.96
CA ASN A 4 -42.58 -40.13 -30.34
C ASN A 4 -42.22 -39.34 -29.09
N ASN A 5 -40.94 -39.28 -28.76
CA ASN A 5 -40.42 -38.34 -27.77
C ASN A 5 -40.42 -36.93 -28.40
N ASP A 6 -41.53 -36.21 -28.24
CA ASP A 6 -41.81 -34.87 -28.76
C ASP A 6 -41.01 -33.75 -28.04
N PHE A 7 -39.89 -34.10 -27.40
CA PHE A 7 -39.07 -33.19 -26.60
C PHE A 7 -38.29 -32.22 -27.48
N GLU A 8 -37.64 -32.71 -28.53
CA GLU A 8 -36.83 -31.89 -29.43
C GLU A 8 -37.68 -30.94 -30.30
N ASN A 9 -38.95 -31.28 -30.56
CA ASN A 9 -39.89 -30.37 -31.25
C ASN A 9 -40.37 -29.23 -30.33
N LYS A 10 -40.52 -29.49 -29.03
CA LYS A 10 -40.93 -28.49 -28.04
C LYS A 10 -39.79 -27.58 -27.58
N HIS A 11 -38.55 -28.03 -27.72
CA HIS A 11 -37.36 -27.29 -27.29
C HIS A 11 -36.31 -27.18 -28.42
N PRO A 12 -36.58 -26.41 -29.49
CA PRO A 12 -35.67 -26.28 -30.62
C PRO A 12 -34.30 -25.72 -30.20
N ARG A 13 -33.24 -26.39 -30.64
CA ARG A 13 -31.84 -26.01 -30.42
C ARG A 13 -31.37 -25.02 -31.49
N GLY A 14 -30.50 -24.08 -31.13
CA GLY A 14 -29.82 -23.19 -32.08
C GLY A 14 -28.69 -23.89 -32.84
N LYS A 15 -28.14 -23.24 -33.88
CA LYS A 15 -26.96 -23.73 -34.62
C LYS A 15 -25.81 -23.97 -33.62
N GLY A 16 -25.42 -25.23 -33.46
CA GLY A 16 -24.45 -25.68 -32.45
C GLY A 16 -25.01 -26.57 -31.35
N GLY A 17 -26.28 -27.00 -31.41
CA GLY A 17 -26.86 -28.00 -30.51
C GLY A 17 -27.21 -27.49 -29.09
N LYS A 18 -27.10 -26.18 -28.86
CA LYS A 18 -27.44 -25.51 -27.60
C LYS A 18 -28.90 -25.04 -27.62
N PHE A 19 -29.62 -25.12 -26.50
CA PHE A 19 -30.95 -24.51 -26.38
C PHE A 19 -30.89 -22.99 -26.67
N THR A 20 -31.94 -22.46 -27.30
CA THR A 20 -32.02 -21.01 -27.55
C THR A 20 -32.10 -20.23 -26.24
N LYS A 21 -31.72 -18.94 -26.28
CA LYS A 21 -31.63 -18.06 -25.10
C LYS A 21 -32.94 -18.02 -24.28
N LYS A 22 -34.10 -18.15 -24.96
CA LYS A 22 -35.43 -18.23 -24.35
C LYS A 22 -35.61 -19.50 -23.51
N TYR A 23 -35.29 -20.68 -24.05
CA TYR A 23 -35.49 -21.95 -23.34
C TYR A 23 -34.50 -22.21 -22.21
N ARG A 24 -33.31 -21.56 -22.21
CA ARG A 24 -32.41 -21.56 -21.04
C ARG A 24 -33.00 -20.86 -19.82
N ALA A 25 -33.72 -19.76 -20.04
CA ALA A 25 -34.37 -19.02 -18.94
C ALA A 25 -35.57 -19.79 -18.39
N GLU A 26 -36.31 -20.48 -19.26
CA GLU A 26 -37.48 -21.29 -18.88
C GLU A 26 -37.11 -22.61 -18.19
N SER A 27 -35.89 -23.14 -18.38
CA SER A 27 -35.47 -24.42 -17.78
C SER A 27 -35.09 -24.34 -16.29
N GLY A 28 -35.03 -23.16 -15.68
CA GLY A 28 -34.61 -22.97 -14.27
C GLY A 28 -33.19 -23.44 -13.94
N LEU A 29 -32.45 -23.91 -14.94
CA LEU A 29 -31.08 -24.43 -14.85
C LEU A 29 -30.11 -23.29 -15.20
N THR A 30 -30.10 -22.28 -14.34
CA THR A 30 -28.90 -21.47 -14.19
C THR A 30 -27.91 -22.33 -13.42
N LEU A 31 -26.75 -22.64 -14.00
CA LEU A 31 -25.58 -22.95 -13.20
C LEU A 31 -25.32 -21.66 -12.42
N GLY A 32 -25.88 -21.58 -11.21
CA GLY A 32 -25.61 -20.51 -10.26
C GLY A 32 -24.16 -20.63 -9.86
N LEU A 33 -23.28 -19.97 -10.61
CA LEU A 33 -22.22 -19.26 -9.93
C LEU A 33 -22.95 -18.08 -9.27
N ASP A 34 -23.51 -18.35 -8.09
CA ASP A 34 -24.20 -17.35 -7.28
C ASP A 34 -23.18 -16.33 -6.73
N ASP A 35 -21.90 -16.71 -6.72
CA ASP A 35 -20.78 -15.83 -6.45
C ASP A 35 -20.37 -15.10 -7.74
N SER A 36 -20.34 -13.77 -7.69
CA SER A 36 -19.70 -13.00 -8.76
C SER A 36 -18.20 -13.32 -8.77
N PRO A 37 -17.49 -13.24 -9.91
CA PRO A 37 -16.04 -13.41 -9.91
C PRO A 37 -15.32 -12.49 -8.89
N SER A 38 -15.86 -11.30 -8.62
CA SER A 38 -15.38 -10.35 -7.61
C SER A 38 -15.58 -10.78 -6.14
N ASP A 39 -16.37 -11.82 -5.90
CA ASP A 39 -16.59 -12.43 -4.57
C ASP A 39 -15.66 -13.62 -4.30
N LEU A 40 -14.93 -14.11 -5.32
CA LEU A 40 -14.00 -15.22 -5.16
C LEU A 40 -12.77 -14.85 -4.35
N ASP A 41 -12.28 -13.62 -4.51
CA ASP A 41 -11.07 -13.13 -3.85
C ASP A 41 -11.37 -12.38 -2.54
N THR A 42 -12.63 -12.27 -2.14
CA THR A 42 -13.01 -11.63 -0.87
C THR A 42 -12.76 -12.60 0.28
N PRO A 43 -12.05 -12.21 1.36
CA PRO A 43 -11.84 -13.05 2.53
C PRO A 43 -13.16 -13.58 3.08
N LYS A 44 -13.14 -14.82 3.58
CA LYS A 44 -14.33 -15.51 4.09
C LYS A 44 -14.10 -15.95 5.53
N VAL A 45 -15.19 -16.05 6.28
CA VAL A 45 -15.21 -16.58 7.63
C VAL A 45 -16.19 -17.73 7.71
N PHE A 46 -15.82 -18.77 8.45
CA PHE A 46 -16.72 -19.86 8.78
C PHE A 46 -17.45 -19.54 10.08
N VAL A 47 -18.74 -19.26 9.97
CA VAL A 47 -19.61 -18.92 11.10
C VAL A 47 -20.41 -20.16 11.49
N ASP A 48 -20.28 -20.60 12.75
CA ASP A 48 -20.98 -21.77 13.27
C ASP A 48 -21.92 -21.45 14.44
N CYS A 49 -22.96 -22.27 14.58
CA CYS A 49 -23.92 -22.14 15.67
C CYS A 49 -23.39 -22.82 16.93
N VAL A 50 -23.15 -22.03 17.98
CA VAL A 50 -22.60 -22.50 19.25
C VAL A 50 -23.54 -23.50 19.93
N ASP A 51 -24.86 -23.28 19.85
CA ASP A 51 -25.88 -24.14 20.46
C ASP A 51 -25.93 -25.53 19.80
N CYS A 52 -25.82 -25.60 18.46
CA CYS A 52 -25.67 -26.85 17.73
C CYS A 52 -24.35 -27.55 18.11
N ARG A 53 -23.24 -26.82 18.13
CA ARG A 53 -21.93 -27.38 18.44
C ARG A 53 -21.88 -27.99 19.84
N ARG A 54 -22.48 -27.35 20.84
CA ARG A 54 -22.60 -27.88 22.22
C ARG A 54 -23.38 -29.20 22.28
N LYS A 55 -24.28 -29.45 21.32
CA LYS A 55 -25.04 -30.71 21.16
C LYS A 55 -24.28 -31.76 20.32
N GLY A 56 -23.04 -31.47 19.91
CA GLY A 56 -22.24 -32.33 19.02
C GLY A 56 -22.67 -32.27 17.56
N ILE A 57 -23.39 -31.23 17.15
CA ILE A 57 -23.86 -31.02 15.78
C ILE A 57 -23.04 -29.90 15.17
N THR A 58 -22.25 -30.21 14.14
CA THR A 58 -21.53 -29.18 13.39
C THR A 58 -22.47 -28.55 12.37
N THR A 59 -22.83 -27.28 12.57
CA THR A 59 -23.67 -26.51 11.65
C THR A 59 -23.08 -25.11 11.52
N GLY A 60 -22.64 -24.78 10.32
CA GLY A 60 -21.99 -23.52 10.01
C GLY A 60 -22.01 -23.26 8.51
N LYS A 61 -21.66 -22.04 8.12
CA LYS A 61 -21.54 -21.64 6.72
C LYS A 61 -20.34 -20.73 6.52
N TRP A 62 -19.73 -20.82 5.35
CA TRP A 62 -18.78 -19.83 4.87
C TRP A 62 -19.55 -18.58 4.43
N VAL A 63 -19.09 -17.42 4.87
CA VAL A 63 -19.65 -16.11 4.51
C VAL A 63 -18.52 -15.18 4.12
N ASN A 64 -18.73 -14.37 3.08
CA ASN A 64 -17.82 -13.26 2.79
C ASN A 64 -17.71 -12.37 4.03
N LEU A 65 -16.50 -11.92 4.34
CA LEU A 65 -16.22 -11.08 5.50
C LEU A 65 -17.10 -9.81 5.51
N THR A 66 -17.32 -9.24 4.32
CA THR A 66 -18.18 -8.07 4.07
C THR A 66 -19.69 -8.34 4.25
N GLY A 67 -20.09 -9.61 4.32
CA GLY A 67 -21.49 -10.06 4.46
C GLY A 67 -21.84 -10.60 5.85
N THR A 68 -21.02 -10.32 6.86
CA THR A 68 -21.21 -10.83 8.23
C THR A 68 -22.15 -9.99 9.08
N GLU A 69 -22.37 -8.72 8.71
CA GLU A 69 -23.23 -7.80 9.47
C GLU A 69 -24.68 -8.31 9.53
N GLY A 70 -25.21 -8.41 10.75
CA GLY A 70 -26.60 -8.79 10.99
C GLY A 70 -26.90 -10.28 10.80
N LEU A 71 -25.89 -11.14 10.68
CA LEU A 71 -26.09 -12.59 10.66
C LEU A 71 -26.74 -13.08 11.97
N MET A 72 -27.81 -13.85 11.81
CA MET A 72 -28.52 -14.46 12.93
C MET A 72 -28.39 -15.99 12.90
N PRO A 73 -28.53 -16.70 14.03
CA PRO A 73 -28.47 -18.16 14.09
C PRO A 73 -29.38 -18.89 13.09
N VAL A 74 -30.57 -18.34 12.83
CA VAL A 74 -31.51 -18.87 11.83
C VAL A 74 -30.92 -18.89 10.41
N ASP A 75 -30.01 -17.98 10.08
CA ASP A 75 -29.36 -17.91 8.77
C ASP A 75 -28.26 -18.97 8.59
N VAL A 76 -27.89 -19.66 9.67
CA VAL A 76 -26.81 -20.66 9.71
C VAL A 76 -27.38 -22.06 9.98
N CYS A 77 -28.25 -22.20 10.98
CA CYS A 77 -28.77 -23.49 11.43
C CYS A 77 -30.28 -23.68 11.25
N LEU A 78 -30.98 -22.69 10.67
CA LEU A 78 -32.43 -22.69 10.43
C LEU A 78 -33.29 -22.77 11.71
N ASP A 79 -32.68 -22.60 12.89
CA ASP A 79 -33.36 -22.55 14.17
C ASP A 79 -33.46 -21.10 14.67
N ARG A 80 -34.66 -20.70 15.08
CA ARG A 80 -34.95 -19.34 15.58
C ARG A 80 -34.78 -19.21 17.09
N GLU A 81 -34.64 -20.32 17.80
CA GLU A 81 -34.45 -20.34 19.26
C GLU A 81 -32.97 -20.33 19.66
N HIS A 82 -32.07 -20.62 18.73
CA HIS A 82 -30.63 -20.50 18.97
C HIS A 82 -30.23 -19.02 18.96
N GLU A 83 -29.26 -18.67 19.80
CA GLU A 83 -28.92 -17.27 20.08
C GLU A 83 -27.48 -16.92 19.67
N ASN A 84 -26.57 -17.90 19.67
CA ASN A 84 -25.14 -17.61 19.58
C ASN A 84 -24.50 -18.15 18.30
N LEU A 85 -23.78 -17.25 17.62
CA LEU A 85 -22.87 -17.55 16.52
C LEU A 85 -21.45 -17.20 16.92
N GLU A 86 -20.49 -18.01 16.46
CA GLU A 86 -19.06 -17.73 16.59
C GLU A 86 -18.38 -17.91 15.24
N VAL A 87 -17.21 -17.30 15.09
CA VAL A 87 -16.32 -17.57 13.97
C VAL A 87 -15.34 -18.65 14.40
N SER A 88 -15.30 -19.74 13.62
CA SER A 88 -14.48 -20.90 13.94
C SER A 88 -13.34 -21.11 12.94
N ASP A 89 -13.37 -20.46 11.78
CA ASP A 89 -12.32 -20.54 10.78
C ASP A 89 -12.33 -19.32 9.84
N THR A 90 -11.25 -19.11 9.11
CA THR A 90 -11.04 -18.01 8.16
C THR A 90 -10.39 -18.52 6.87
N ASP A 91 -10.72 -17.92 5.74
CA ASP A 91 -10.16 -18.27 4.42
C ASP A 91 -9.83 -17.00 3.62
N GLY A 92 -8.78 -17.07 2.80
CA GLY A 92 -8.27 -15.96 2.00
C GLY A 92 -6.94 -15.39 2.49
N GLU A 93 -6.56 -14.24 1.92
CA GLU A 93 -5.25 -13.60 2.15
C GLU A 93 -5.22 -12.64 3.34
N LEU A 94 -6.35 -12.44 4.03
CA LEU A 94 -6.43 -11.62 5.23
C LEU A 94 -6.29 -12.49 6.48
N TYR A 95 -5.12 -12.43 7.14
CA TYR A 95 -4.77 -13.30 8.27
C TYR A 95 -5.24 -12.72 9.61
N ILE A 96 -6.56 -12.73 9.79
CA ILE A 96 -7.23 -12.31 11.02
C ILE A 96 -7.81 -13.51 11.77
N ALA A 97 -8.10 -13.33 13.06
CA ALA A 97 -8.72 -14.37 13.89
C ALA A 97 -9.91 -13.81 14.70
N PRO A 98 -10.96 -13.27 14.06
CA PRO A 98 -12.17 -12.85 14.76
C PRO A 98 -12.80 -14.08 15.45
N LYS A 99 -13.35 -13.87 16.65
CA LYS A 99 -14.05 -14.92 17.42
C LYS A 99 -15.56 -14.75 17.33
N THR A 100 -16.01 -13.52 17.12
CA THR A 100 -17.42 -13.14 17.08
C THR A 100 -17.82 -12.64 15.70
N VAL A 101 -19.12 -12.67 15.42
CA VAL A 101 -19.68 -12.10 14.19
C VAL A 101 -19.51 -10.58 14.16
N GLU A 102 -19.57 -9.93 15.32
CA GLU A 102 -19.37 -8.49 15.48
C GLU A 102 -17.93 -8.08 15.11
N GLU A 103 -16.92 -8.82 15.59
CA GLU A 103 -15.52 -8.58 15.19
C GLU A 103 -15.33 -8.80 13.69
N ALA A 104 -15.87 -9.89 13.13
CA ALA A 104 -15.81 -10.17 11.70
C ALA A 104 -16.50 -9.07 10.87
N SER A 105 -17.59 -8.49 11.37
CA SER A 105 -18.26 -7.36 10.74
C SER A 105 -17.42 -6.08 10.79
N GLY A 106 -16.71 -5.82 11.89
CA GLY A 106 -15.74 -4.73 11.97
C GLY A 106 -14.65 -4.85 10.90
N TRP A 107 -14.07 -6.04 10.77
CA TRP A 107 -13.09 -6.34 9.72
C TRP A 107 -13.68 -6.21 8.32
N GLY A 108 -14.91 -6.69 8.11
CA GLY A 108 -15.61 -6.56 6.84
C GLY A 108 -15.82 -5.10 6.43
N LYS A 109 -16.10 -4.21 7.39
CA LYS A 109 -16.24 -2.77 7.13
C LYS A 109 -14.92 -2.16 6.69
N ALA A 110 -13.84 -2.38 7.45
CA ALA A 110 -12.51 -1.89 7.10
C ALA A 110 -12.05 -2.39 5.72
N TYR A 111 -12.21 -3.69 5.44
CA TYR A 111 -11.90 -4.28 4.15
C TYR A 111 -12.76 -3.70 3.01
N SER A 112 -14.05 -3.46 3.25
CA SER A 112 -14.94 -2.88 2.23
C SER A 112 -14.51 -1.48 1.84
N THR A 113 -14.11 -0.65 2.81
CA THR A 113 -13.59 0.69 2.55
C THR A 113 -12.35 0.63 1.66
N ALA A 114 -11.34 -0.18 2.01
CA ALA A 114 -10.15 -0.32 1.18
C ALA A 114 -10.47 -0.86 -0.23
N LYS A 115 -11.39 -1.81 -0.34
CA LYS A 115 -11.82 -2.40 -1.62
C LYS A 115 -12.55 -1.40 -2.52
N GLU A 116 -13.32 -0.46 -1.96
CA GLU A 116 -14.01 0.57 -2.73
C GLU A 116 -13.03 1.44 -3.52
N ASP A 117 -11.84 1.68 -2.96
CA ASP A 117 -10.76 2.44 -3.58
C ASP A 117 -9.76 1.56 -4.37
N GLY A 118 -9.99 0.24 -4.44
CA GLY A 118 -9.14 -0.72 -5.16
C GLY A 118 -7.86 -1.09 -4.41
N ASN A 119 -7.81 -0.85 -3.10
CA ASN A 119 -6.65 -1.04 -2.24
C ASN A 119 -6.71 -2.32 -1.41
N GLU A 120 -7.57 -3.30 -1.76
CA GLU A 120 -7.79 -4.51 -0.96
C GLU A 120 -6.51 -5.34 -0.72
N LYS A 121 -5.61 -5.40 -1.70
CA LYS A 121 -4.33 -6.12 -1.58
C LYS A 121 -3.39 -5.42 -0.61
N ALA A 122 -3.26 -4.10 -0.73
CA ALA A 122 -2.46 -3.28 0.17
C ALA A 122 -2.99 -3.36 1.62
N PHE A 123 -4.32 -3.37 1.78
CA PHE A 123 -4.96 -3.56 3.08
C PHE A 123 -4.60 -4.91 3.71
N CYS A 124 -4.77 -6.01 2.97
CA CYS A 124 -4.40 -7.34 3.46
C CYS A 124 -2.91 -7.40 3.86
N ALA A 125 -2.03 -6.89 3.00
CA ALA A 125 -0.59 -6.85 3.26
C ALA A 125 -0.26 -6.05 4.53
N TRP A 126 -0.88 -4.89 4.73
CA TRP A 126 -0.69 -4.05 5.91
C TRP A 126 -1.12 -4.74 7.21
N ILE A 127 -2.33 -5.32 7.23
CA ILE A 127 -2.85 -6.03 8.41
C ILE A 127 -1.96 -7.21 8.77
N ASN A 128 -1.55 -8.00 7.76
CA ASN A 128 -0.74 -9.20 7.96
C ASN A 128 0.68 -8.86 8.47
N GLU A 129 1.34 -7.90 7.84
CA GLU A 129 2.71 -7.50 8.19
C GLU A 129 2.78 -6.89 9.59
N ARG A 130 1.78 -6.08 9.95
CA ARG A 130 1.69 -5.43 11.26
C ARG A 130 1.16 -6.36 12.35
N GLY A 131 0.48 -7.45 11.98
CA GLY A 131 -0.22 -8.32 12.91
C GLY A 131 -1.34 -7.59 13.66
N ILE A 132 -2.09 -6.72 12.96
CA ILE A 132 -3.19 -5.96 13.58
C ILE A 132 -4.30 -6.95 13.97
N THR A 133 -4.73 -6.89 15.24
CA THR A 133 -5.74 -7.80 15.79
C THR A 133 -7.07 -7.11 16.10
N ASP A 134 -7.12 -5.79 16.13
CA ASP A 134 -8.34 -5.01 16.39
C ASP A 134 -8.88 -4.40 15.08
N PRO A 135 -10.14 -4.70 14.68
CA PRO A 135 -10.74 -4.11 13.49
C PRO A 135 -10.87 -2.57 13.56
N SER A 136 -10.85 -1.98 14.76
CA SER A 136 -10.89 -0.53 14.93
C SER A 136 -9.59 0.13 14.45
N GLU A 137 -8.44 -0.50 14.69
CA GLU A 137 -7.14 -0.05 14.17
C GLU A 137 -7.06 -0.19 12.65
N ALA A 138 -7.71 -1.22 12.10
CA ALA A 138 -7.76 -1.45 10.66
C ALA A 138 -8.44 -0.31 9.88
N LEU A 139 -9.34 0.46 10.53
CA LEU A 139 -9.98 1.63 9.93
C LEU A 139 -9.00 2.78 9.66
N GLU A 140 -7.81 2.77 10.25
CA GLU A 140 -6.79 3.79 10.00
C GLU A 140 -6.07 3.60 8.66
N PHE A 141 -6.28 2.46 7.97
CA PHE A 141 -5.58 2.10 6.74
C PHE A 141 -5.44 3.25 5.74
N GLU A 142 -6.55 3.90 5.36
CA GLU A 142 -6.56 4.98 4.37
C GLU A 142 -5.68 6.17 4.76
N SER A 143 -5.58 6.47 6.06
CA SER A 143 -4.70 7.53 6.55
C SER A 143 -3.22 7.15 6.55
N ARG A 144 -2.93 5.84 6.51
CA ARG A 144 -1.57 5.31 6.56
C ARG A 144 -1.03 4.99 5.18
N TYR A 145 -1.86 4.50 4.29
CA TYR A 145 -1.43 4.08 2.96
C TYR A 145 -0.90 5.28 2.18
N GLN A 146 0.32 5.16 1.64
CA GLN A 146 0.97 6.21 0.86
C GLN A 146 1.05 5.85 -0.63
N GLY A 147 0.80 4.59 -0.99
CA GLY A 147 0.84 4.13 -2.37
C GLY A 147 1.62 2.84 -2.55
N GLU A 148 1.63 2.37 -3.80
CA GLU A 148 2.43 1.24 -4.28
C GLU A 148 3.54 1.78 -5.19
N TYR A 149 4.76 1.33 -4.97
CA TYR A 149 5.96 1.78 -5.66
C TYR A 149 6.80 0.58 -6.12
N ASP A 150 7.55 0.71 -7.21
CA ASP A 150 8.42 -0.37 -7.68
C ASP A 150 9.58 -0.64 -6.69
N SER A 151 10.01 0.39 -5.95
CA SER A 151 11.08 0.32 -4.95
C SER A 151 10.97 1.41 -3.87
N TRP A 152 11.83 1.33 -2.84
CA TRP A 152 11.97 2.40 -1.84
C TRP A 152 12.56 3.68 -2.44
N GLU A 153 13.42 3.54 -3.45
CA GLU A 153 14.02 4.63 -4.20
C GLU A 153 12.97 5.43 -4.98
N ASP A 154 11.99 4.75 -5.58
CA ASP A 154 10.89 5.42 -6.28
C ASP A 154 10.00 6.20 -5.31
N PHE A 155 9.70 5.61 -4.14
CA PHE A 155 8.99 6.33 -3.08
C PHE A 155 9.79 7.54 -2.58
N ALA A 156 11.10 7.39 -2.38
CA ALA A 156 11.99 8.47 -1.95
C ALA A 156 12.04 9.62 -2.96
N SER A 157 12.04 9.30 -4.26
CA SER A 157 11.95 10.29 -5.34
C SER A 157 10.65 11.08 -5.27
N GLU A 158 9.50 10.41 -5.22
CA GLU A 158 8.21 11.09 -5.13
C GLU A 158 8.09 11.92 -3.84
N TYR A 159 8.58 11.40 -2.71
CA TYR A 159 8.63 12.11 -1.44
C TYR A 159 9.41 13.42 -1.52
N ALA A 160 10.58 13.41 -2.18
CA ALA A 160 11.39 14.61 -2.37
C ALA A 160 10.66 15.66 -3.23
N TYR A 161 9.94 15.23 -4.28
CA TYR A 161 9.13 16.14 -5.07
C TYR A 161 7.97 16.79 -4.28
N GLN A 162 7.35 16.05 -3.37
CA GLN A 162 6.23 16.54 -2.57
C GLN A 162 6.65 17.45 -1.39
N SER A 163 7.84 17.24 -0.83
CA SER A 163 8.27 17.85 0.45
C SER A 163 8.99 19.20 0.32
N GLU A 164 8.78 19.97 -0.76
CA GLU A 164 9.62 21.15 -1.10
C GLU A 164 11.12 20.78 -1.17
N GLY A 165 11.41 19.61 -1.73
CA GLY A 165 12.68 18.89 -1.73
C GLY A 165 13.98 19.59 -2.11
N PHE A 166 14.11 20.91 -2.22
CA PHE A 166 15.43 21.54 -2.27
C PHE A 166 16.29 21.15 -1.05
N ASP A 167 15.74 21.20 0.18
CA ASP A 167 16.49 20.79 1.39
C ASP A 167 16.81 19.29 1.38
N VAL A 168 15.85 18.47 0.93
CA VAL A 168 16.03 17.02 0.83
C VAL A 168 17.10 16.67 -0.20
N LEU A 169 16.96 17.16 -1.43
CA LEU A 169 17.89 16.89 -2.52
C LEU A 169 19.31 17.40 -2.18
N ASN A 170 19.44 18.55 -1.51
CA ASN A 170 20.73 19.05 -1.03
C ASN A 170 21.34 18.13 0.04
N ARG A 171 20.54 17.70 1.03
CA ARG A 171 21.01 16.81 2.11
C ARG A 171 21.47 15.44 1.61
N TYR A 172 20.80 14.92 0.59
CA TYR A 172 21.10 13.62 -0.01
C TYR A 172 21.87 13.73 -1.33
N PHE A 173 22.55 14.85 -1.60
CA PHE A 173 23.35 15.01 -2.79
C PHE A 173 24.53 14.03 -2.82
N ASP A 174 24.63 13.23 -3.88
CA ASP A 174 25.67 12.26 -4.16
C ASP A 174 26.90 12.95 -4.79
N TYR A 175 27.76 13.47 -3.90
CA TYR A 175 29.03 14.07 -4.30
C TYR A 175 29.95 13.09 -5.05
N ASP A 176 29.86 11.77 -4.81
CA ASP A 176 30.73 10.80 -5.45
C ASP A 176 30.33 10.60 -6.92
N SER A 177 29.04 10.47 -7.21
CA SER A 177 28.53 10.42 -8.59
C SER A 177 28.79 11.73 -9.32
N PHE A 178 28.51 12.89 -8.70
CA PHE A 178 28.82 14.19 -9.29
C PHE A 178 30.31 14.35 -9.61
N SER A 179 31.18 14.00 -8.65
CA SER A 179 32.63 14.08 -8.82
C SER A 179 33.11 13.17 -9.96
N ARG A 180 32.57 11.95 -10.08
CA ARG A 180 32.94 11.03 -11.15
C ARG A 180 32.63 11.62 -12.53
N ASP A 181 31.46 12.22 -12.68
CA ASP A 181 31.01 12.77 -13.96
C ASP A 181 31.76 14.06 -14.30
N LEU A 182 31.97 14.95 -13.33
CA LEU A 182 32.81 16.15 -13.48
C LEU A 182 34.24 15.80 -13.93
N LYS A 183 34.79 14.69 -13.41
CA LYS A 183 36.15 14.23 -13.76
C LYS A 183 36.30 13.86 -15.23
N LEU A 184 35.22 13.50 -15.93
CA LEU A 184 35.26 13.19 -17.37
C LEU A 184 35.61 14.42 -18.20
N ASN A 185 35.29 15.62 -17.71
CA ASN A 185 35.55 16.89 -18.36
C ASN A 185 36.76 17.62 -17.76
N CYS A 186 37.54 16.95 -16.90
CA CYS A 186 38.71 17.53 -16.25
C CYS A 186 40.01 16.80 -16.60
N GLU A 187 41.09 17.56 -16.76
CA GLU A 187 42.45 17.03 -16.60
C GLU A 187 42.92 17.28 -15.17
N VAL A 188 43.46 16.25 -14.52
CA VAL A 188 43.93 16.30 -13.14
C VAL A 188 45.40 15.91 -13.07
N GLU A 189 46.22 16.81 -12.55
CA GLU A 189 47.64 16.62 -12.32
C GLU A 189 47.93 16.58 -10.81
N GLU A 190 48.45 15.44 -10.34
CA GLU A 190 48.87 15.25 -8.95
C GLU A 190 50.14 16.06 -8.66
N THR A 191 50.15 16.75 -7.52
CA THR A 191 51.30 17.53 -7.04
C THR A 191 51.68 17.11 -5.62
N SER A 192 52.78 17.65 -5.11
CA SER A 192 53.23 17.35 -3.73
C SER A 192 52.30 17.86 -2.64
N ASP A 193 51.39 18.78 -2.96
CA ASP A 193 50.53 19.47 -2.01
C ASP A 193 49.08 19.62 -2.53
N GLY A 194 48.60 18.63 -3.27
CA GLY A 194 47.22 18.54 -3.78
C GLY A 194 47.17 18.26 -5.27
N VAL A 195 46.16 18.81 -5.94
CA VAL A 195 45.92 18.62 -7.38
C VAL A 195 45.81 19.94 -8.14
N ILE A 196 46.27 19.93 -9.39
CA ILE A 196 46.00 20.98 -10.37
C ILE A 196 44.97 20.45 -11.35
N ILE A 197 43.88 21.19 -11.54
CA ILE A 197 42.70 20.77 -12.29
C ILE A 197 42.46 21.75 -13.43
N ARG A 198 42.24 21.25 -14.64
CA ARG A 198 41.74 22.02 -15.78
C ARG A 198 40.37 21.50 -16.15
N ASN A 199 39.33 22.33 -15.96
CA ASN A 199 37.96 22.00 -16.33
C ASN A 199 37.65 22.50 -17.75
N PHE A 200 37.42 21.57 -18.67
CA PHE A 200 37.19 21.88 -20.07
C PHE A 200 35.75 22.30 -20.39
N ASP A 201 34.80 22.09 -19.48
CA ASP A 201 33.44 22.62 -19.63
C ASP A 201 33.42 24.14 -19.45
N ASP A 202 34.15 24.64 -18.44
CA ASP A 202 34.23 26.07 -18.13
C ASP A 202 35.26 26.80 -19.00
N ASP A 203 36.39 26.13 -19.31
CA ASP A 203 37.44 26.65 -20.17
C ASP A 203 37.86 25.63 -21.23
N PRO A 204 37.20 25.61 -22.39
CA PRO A 204 37.49 24.67 -23.47
C PRO A 204 38.93 24.73 -24.00
N ASP A 205 39.62 25.86 -23.79
CA ASP A 205 41.01 26.04 -24.22
C ASP A 205 42.03 25.50 -23.19
N GLY A 206 41.59 25.09 -22.00
CA GLY A 206 42.44 24.52 -20.94
C GLY A 206 43.52 25.47 -20.41
N LYS A 207 43.27 26.78 -20.46
CA LYS A 207 44.23 27.82 -20.05
C LYS A 207 44.14 28.12 -18.56
N VAL A 208 42.96 27.95 -17.97
CA VAL A 208 42.70 28.14 -16.55
C VAL A 208 42.97 26.82 -15.83
N ALA A 209 43.80 26.90 -14.79
CA ALA A 209 44.08 25.79 -13.91
C ALA A 209 43.74 26.19 -12.46
N VAL A 210 42.98 25.34 -11.79
CA VAL A 210 42.57 25.52 -10.39
C VAL A 210 43.41 24.60 -9.53
N LYS A 211 43.88 25.10 -8.39
CA LYS A 211 44.56 24.29 -7.39
C LYS A 211 43.58 23.93 -6.27
N ALA A 212 43.54 22.66 -5.88
CA ALA A 212 42.74 22.16 -4.78
C ALA A 212 43.51 21.12 -3.96
N ASP A 213 43.08 20.87 -2.73
CA ASP A 213 43.70 19.86 -1.85
C ASP A 213 43.46 18.44 -2.37
N SER A 214 42.30 18.19 -2.97
CA SER A 214 41.93 16.97 -3.68
C SER A 214 40.95 17.28 -4.82
N PHE A 215 40.71 16.31 -5.71
CA PHE A 215 39.71 16.48 -6.77
C PHE A 215 38.29 16.52 -6.17
N GLU A 216 38.07 15.76 -5.11
CA GLU A 216 36.82 15.68 -4.38
C GLU A 216 36.47 17.01 -3.70
N ASP A 217 37.47 17.71 -3.13
CA ASP A 217 37.29 19.05 -2.56
C ASP A 217 36.93 20.07 -3.65
N TYR A 218 37.55 19.97 -4.83
CA TYR A 218 37.19 20.78 -5.99
C TYR A 218 35.75 20.50 -6.45
N ALA A 219 35.37 19.23 -6.61
CA ALA A 219 34.03 18.83 -7.02
C ALA A 219 32.96 19.34 -6.03
N ARG A 220 33.24 19.31 -4.72
CA ARG A 220 32.35 19.89 -3.70
C ARG A 220 32.19 21.41 -3.86
N SER A 221 33.28 22.12 -4.17
CA SER A 221 33.21 23.57 -4.45
C SER A 221 32.35 23.86 -5.67
N VAL A 222 32.57 23.14 -6.77
CA VAL A 222 31.81 23.30 -8.02
C VAL A 222 30.32 22.99 -7.78
N ALA A 223 30.00 21.86 -7.14
CA ALA A 223 28.61 21.51 -6.84
C ALA A 223 27.89 22.61 -6.05
N ASN A 224 28.54 23.17 -5.02
CA ASN A 224 27.98 24.27 -4.25
C ASN A 224 27.76 25.50 -5.13
N GLU A 225 28.70 25.88 -5.99
CA GLU A 225 28.61 27.08 -6.82
C GLU A 225 27.62 26.96 -7.99
N THR A 226 27.43 25.77 -8.55
CA THR A 226 26.74 25.61 -9.85
C THR A 226 25.48 24.77 -9.82
N VAL A 227 25.32 23.87 -8.84
CA VAL A 227 24.18 22.95 -8.77
C VAL A 227 23.32 23.21 -7.54
N ILE A 228 23.94 23.40 -6.37
CA ILE A 228 23.22 23.58 -5.11
C ILE A 228 22.76 25.04 -4.94
N GLU A 229 23.62 26.03 -5.22
CA GLU A 229 23.23 27.45 -5.11
C GLU A 229 22.47 27.95 -6.35
N ALA A 230 22.61 27.28 -7.50
CA ALA A 230 21.74 27.52 -8.63
C ALA A 230 20.41 26.82 -8.34
N GLU A 231 19.31 27.55 -8.17
CA GLU A 231 17.97 27.04 -7.85
C GLU A 231 17.34 26.10 -8.92
N ASP A 232 18.15 25.39 -9.73
CA ASP A 232 17.72 24.47 -10.78
C ASP A 232 17.56 23.04 -10.23
N TYR A 233 16.32 22.77 -9.83
CA TYR A 233 15.85 21.51 -9.26
C TYR A 233 16.23 20.26 -10.07
N ASN A 234 16.36 20.38 -11.39
CA ASN A 234 16.66 19.23 -12.25
C ASN A 234 18.08 18.69 -12.04
N TRP A 235 19.03 19.56 -11.73
CA TRP A 235 20.42 19.14 -11.51
C TRP A 235 20.60 18.52 -10.13
N LEU A 236 19.87 19.02 -9.14
CA LEU A 236 19.83 18.43 -7.80
C LEU A 236 19.21 17.02 -7.82
N ASP A 237 18.11 16.86 -8.55
CA ASP A 237 17.44 15.56 -8.74
C ASP A 237 18.37 14.51 -9.36
N ALA A 238 19.12 14.88 -10.40
CA ALA A 238 20.02 13.98 -11.12
C ALA A 238 21.14 13.38 -10.26
N TYR A 239 21.52 14.06 -9.18
CA TYR A 239 22.56 13.62 -8.26
C TYR A 239 22.01 13.37 -6.85
N CYS A 240 20.71 13.16 -6.69
CA CYS A 240 20.16 12.75 -5.40
C CYS A 240 20.39 11.26 -5.14
N ASP A 241 20.92 10.92 -3.96
CA ASP A 241 21.02 9.54 -3.48
C ASP A 241 19.67 9.08 -2.91
N TYR A 242 18.77 8.71 -3.82
CA TYR A 242 17.44 8.18 -3.46
C TYR A 242 17.51 6.85 -2.70
N GLY A 243 18.58 6.08 -2.85
CA GLY A 243 18.82 4.87 -2.06
C GLY A 243 18.99 5.22 -0.58
N LYS A 244 19.87 6.18 -0.29
CA LYS A 244 20.10 6.64 1.08
C LYS A 244 18.89 7.36 1.68
N LEU A 245 18.21 8.20 0.90
CA LEU A 245 16.95 8.82 1.35
C LEU A 245 15.90 7.74 1.65
N GLY A 246 15.75 6.73 0.79
CA GLY A 246 14.85 5.60 1.00
C GLY A 246 15.16 4.83 2.28
N GLU A 247 16.43 4.56 2.58
CA GLU A 247 16.83 3.93 3.84
C GLU A 247 16.49 4.80 5.07
N ASP A 248 16.68 6.12 5.00
CA ASP A 248 16.36 7.01 6.10
C ASP A 248 14.83 7.14 6.30
N LEU A 249 14.04 7.11 5.22
CA LEU A 249 12.57 7.12 5.28
C LEU A 249 11.98 5.88 5.97
N LYS A 250 12.68 4.74 5.99
CA LYS A 250 12.25 3.54 6.72
C LYS A 250 12.15 3.74 8.24
N ASN A 251 12.66 4.85 8.78
CA ASN A 251 12.47 5.20 10.18
C ASN A 251 11.06 5.74 10.45
N ASP A 252 10.45 6.40 9.46
CA ASP A 252 9.15 7.09 9.60
C ASP A 252 8.02 6.38 8.84
N TYR A 253 8.38 5.45 7.96
CA TYR A 253 7.49 4.66 7.12
C TYR A 253 7.78 3.16 7.28
N SER A 254 6.79 2.36 6.98
CA SER A 254 6.86 0.90 6.92
C SER A 254 6.40 0.43 5.55
N SER A 255 6.72 -0.81 5.19
CA SER A 255 6.32 -1.39 3.92
C SER A 255 5.82 -2.82 4.04
N ALA A 256 5.07 -3.27 3.04
CA ALA A 256 4.82 -4.68 2.78
C ALA A 256 5.11 -4.97 1.30
N GLU A 257 5.47 -6.22 0.98
CA GLU A 257 5.71 -6.63 -0.40
C GLU A 257 4.43 -6.55 -1.23
N SER A 258 4.55 -6.14 -2.49
CA SER A 258 3.48 -6.18 -3.49
C SER A 258 3.91 -6.98 -4.72
N GLU A 259 2.97 -7.26 -5.63
CA GLU A 259 3.29 -7.93 -6.91
C GLU A 259 4.17 -7.07 -7.82
N ASN A 260 4.12 -5.74 -7.67
CA ASN A 260 4.86 -4.80 -8.52
C ASN A 260 6.06 -4.15 -7.80
N GLY A 261 6.19 -4.33 -6.49
CA GLY A 261 7.26 -3.77 -5.67
C GLY A 261 6.88 -3.75 -4.19
N VAL A 262 6.49 -2.59 -3.69
CA VAL A 262 6.30 -2.33 -2.26
C VAL A 262 5.08 -1.43 -2.04
N TYR A 263 4.21 -1.82 -1.09
CA TYR A 263 3.23 -0.93 -0.50
C TYR A 263 3.88 -0.12 0.62
N ILE A 264 3.68 1.19 0.65
CA ILE A 264 4.23 2.09 1.68
C ILE A 264 3.13 2.54 2.65
N PHE A 265 3.43 2.51 3.94
CA PHE A 265 2.53 2.93 5.02
C PHE A 265 3.24 3.85 6.01
N ARG A 266 2.57 4.92 6.42
CA ARG A 266 3.07 5.84 7.46
C ARG A 266 3.11 5.18 8.85
N ALA A 267 4.22 5.32 9.56
CA ALA A 267 4.38 4.76 10.91
C ALA A 267 3.51 5.48 11.96
N TYR A 268 3.23 4.81 13.08
CA TYR A 268 2.43 5.36 14.18
C TYR A 268 3.17 6.47 14.97
N GLU A 269 4.49 6.40 15.05
CA GLU A 269 5.29 7.32 15.87
C GLU A 269 5.35 8.74 15.29
N THR A 270 5.26 8.86 13.97
CA THR A 270 5.22 10.14 13.24
C THR A 270 3.91 10.90 13.46
N LEU A 271 2.76 10.21 13.50
CA LEU A 271 1.44 10.83 13.76
C LEU A 271 1.34 11.44 15.16
N ALA A 272 1.93 10.81 16.17
CA ALA A 272 1.94 11.35 17.54
C ALA A 272 2.83 12.60 17.69
N TYR A 273 3.84 12.75 16.83
CA TYR A 273 4.71 13.92 16.80
C TYR A 273 4.06 15.10 16.06
N GLU A 274 3.40 14.84 14.93
CA GLU A 274 2.64 15.87 14.20
C GLU A 274 1.41 16.35 14.96
N LEU A 275 0.64 15.46 15.59
CA LEU A 275 -0.46 15.84 16.49
C LEU A 275 0.00 16.62 17.73
N LYS A 276 1.29 16.59 18.09
CA LYS A 276 1.83 17.49 19.13
C LYS A 276 2.26 18.84 18.57
N ASN A 277 2.64 18.90 17.30
CA ASN A 277 3.08 20.13 16.65
C ASN A 277 1.92 20.94 16.06
N ASP A 278 0.79 20.30 15.73
CA ASP A 278 -0.47 20.93 15.30
C ASP A 278 -1.33 21.43 16.48
N TYR A 279 -0.93 21.13 17.71
CA TYR A 279 -1.68 21.50 18.90
C TYR A 279 -0.81 22.19 19.93
N THR A 280 -0.87 23.52 19.98
CA THR A 280 -0.37 24.26 21.13
C THR A 280 -1.26 23.98 22.35
N SER A 281 -0.66 23.43 23.42
CA SER A 281 -1.31 23.31 24.72
C SER A 281 -0.83 24.43 25.65
N ALA A 282 -1.79 25.07 26.33
CA ALA A 282 -1.52 26.05 27.37
C ALA A 282 -2.10 25.55 28.69
N GLU A 283 -1.26 25.38 29.71
CA GLU A 283 -1.72 25.13 31.07
C GLU A 283 -2.08 26.45 31.75
N SER A 284 -3.28 26.48 32.33
CA SER A 284 -3.69 27.52 33.28
C SER A 284 -4.07 26.87 34.61
N ASP A 285 -4.16 27.66 35.69
CA ASP A 285 -4.56 27.21 37.03
C ASP A 285 -5.93 26.49 37.07
N ASN A 286 -6.71 26.51 35.98
CA ASN A 286 -8.03 25.88 35.84
C ASN A 286 -8.07 24.66 34.89
N GLY A 287 -6.92 24.18 34.39
CA GLY A 287 -6.83 22.96 33.56
C GLY A 287 -6.14 23.15 32.20
N LEU A 288 -5.88 22.01 31.53
CA LEU A 288 -5.20 21.90 30.23
C LEU A 288 -6.16 22.23 29.09
N TYR A 289 -5.84 23.25 28.30
CA TYR A 289 -6.56 23.57 27.06
C TYR A 289 -5.73 23.15 25.84
N ILE A 290 -6.34 22.37 24.96
CA ILE A 290 -5.74 21.89 23.70
C ILE A 290 -6.38 22.70 22.56
N PHE A 291 -5.56 23.47 21.84
CA PHE A 291 -6.00 24.26 20.68
C PHE A 291 -5.45 23.64 19.40
N ARG A 292 -6.26 23.58 18.35
CA ARG A 292 -5.83 23.18 17.01
C ARG A 292 -5.31 24.42 16.28
N ASP A 293 -4.06 24.39 15.84
CA ASP A 293 -3.50 25.46 15.02
C ASP A 293 -4.09 25.34 13.60
N TYR A 294 -4.65 26.45 13.08
CA TYR A 294 -5.21 26.58 11.72
C TYR A 294 -4.38 27.57 10.91
#